data_AF-A0A2N5YRK3-F1
#
_entry.id   AF-A0A2N5YRK3-F1
#
_cell.length_a   1.000
_cell.length_b   1.000
_cell.length_c   1.000
_cell.angle_alpha   90.00
_cell.angle_beta   90.00
_cell.angle_gamma   90.00
#
_symmetry.space_group_name_H-M   'P 1'
#
loop_
_entity.id
_entity.type
_entity.pdbx_description
1 polymer ?
#
loop_
_entity_poly.entity_id
_entity_poly.type
_entity_poly.pdbx_seq_one_letter_code
_entity_poly.pdbx_strand_id
1 'polypeptide(L)'
;MRKILIPIILVLSLQSCNIVESYICKEGNSDSEVFRAKSNAISTDSNLAKEKALFNAKADIAEEIDAYILDKYSYQTFLADPEFEAKLNTARKNMLNEISIVCSKTIPKKDMYKSFVSIEISRQSIYDELERRLNEETQ
;
A
#
# COMPACT_ATOMS: atom_id res chain seq x y z
N MET A 1 58.26 13.02 -18.31
CA MET A 1 57.60 12.10 -17.35
C MET A 1 56.66 12.88 -16.45
N ARG A 2 55.34 12.73 -16.60
CA ARG A 2 54.37 13.04 -15.53
C ARG A 2 53.03 12.35 -15.86
N LYS A 3 52.85 11.13 -15.35
CA LYS A 3 51.57 10.41 -15.44
C LYS A 3 50.67 10.95 -14.33
N ILE A 4 49.60 11.64 -14.70
CA ILE A 4 48.53 12.04 -13.78
C ILE A 4 47.59 10.83 -13.66
N LEU A 5 47.72 10.06 -12.58
CA LEU A 5 46.71 9.07 -12.18
C LEU A 5 45.62 9.82 -11.41
N ILE A 6 44.50 10.10 -12.07
CA ILE A 6 43.27 10.56 -11.43
C ILE A 6 42.59 9.33 -10.81
N PRO A 7 42.21 9.34 -9.52
CA PRO A 7 41.67 8.17 -8.85
C PRO A 7 40.21 7.95 -9.26
N ILE A 8 39.98 6.96 -10.12
CA ILE A 8 38.64 6.50 -10.57
C ILE A 8 37.86 5.80 -9.43
N ILE A 9 38.46 5.63 -8.25
CA ILE A 9 37.91 4.79 -7.16
C ILE A 9 36.85 5.52 -6.31
N LEU A 10 36.71 6.85 -6.39
CA LEU A 10 35.81 7.59 -5.48
C LEU A 10 34.32 7.62 -5.91
N VAL A 11 33.96 7.12 -7.10
CA VAL A 11 32.59 7.27 -7.64
C VAL A 11 31.65 6.12 -7.24
N LEU A 12 32.17 5.02 -6.66
CA LEU A 12 31.37 3.82 -6.36
C LEU A 12 30.63 3.81 -5.01
N SER A 13 30.80 4.82 -4.15
CA SER A 13 30.25 4.81 -2.78
C SER A 13 28.85 5.43 -2.62
N LEU A 14 28.28 6.07 -3.67
CA LEU A 14 27.01 6.80 -3.54
C LEU A 14 25.74 6.00 -3.91
N GLN A 15 25.86 4.79 -4.48
CA GLN A 15 24.71 3.99 -4.91
C GLN A 15 24.24 2.93 -3.89
N SER A 16 24.99 2.70 -2.81
CA SER A 16 24.70 1.61 -1.86
C SER A 16 23.54 1.90 -0.90
N CYS A 17 23.19 3.16 -0.64
CA CYS A 17 22.09 3.49 0.30
C CYS A 17 20.69 3.13 -0.23
N ASN A 18 20.46 3.13 -1.55
CA ASN A 18 19.12 2.85 -2.11
C ASN A 18 18.80 1.35 -2.18
N ILE A 19 19.82 0.51 -2.31
CA ILE A 19 19.64 -0.94 -2.47
C ILE A 19 19.11 -1.56 -1.18
N VAL A 20 19.63 -1.14 -0.02
CA VAL A 20 19.20 -1.66 1.30
C VAL A 20 17.76 -1.27 1.63
N GLU A 21 17.34 -0.04 1.27
CA GLU A 21 15.96 0.40 1.50
C GLU A 21 14.93 -0.44 0.72
N SER A 22 15.32 -1.05 -0.42
CA SER A 22 14.42 -1.87 -1.25
C SER A 22 14.04 -3.23 -0.65
N TYR A 23 14.85 -3.75 0.30
CA TYR A 23 14.61 -5.04 0.96
C TYR A 23 13.81 -4.92 2.26
N ILE A 24 13.63 -3.70 2.78
CA ILE A 24 12.82 -3.47 3.98
C ILE A 24 11.35 -3.63 3.59
N CYS A 25 10.61 -4.44 4.36
CA CYS A 25 9.21 -4.75 4.10
C CYS A 25 8.97 -5.25 2.65
N LYS A 26 9.76 -6.25 2.22
CA LYS A 26 9.72 -6.81 0.87
C LYS A 26 8.37 -7.47 0.51
N GLU A 27 7.56 -7.84 1.51
CA GLU A 27 6.19 -8.36 1.48
C GLU A 27 5.17 -7.38 0.85
N GLY A 28 5.44 -6.84 -0.34
CA GLY A 28 4.65 -5.74 -0.92
C GLY A 28 3.87 -6.10 -2.18
N ASN A 29 3.88 -7.37 -2.60
CA ASN A 29 3.16 -7.81 -3.78
C ASN A 29 1.91 -8.59 -3.36
N SER A 30 0.77 -8.22 -3.95
CA SER A 30 -0.46 -8.98 -3.89
C SER A 30 -0.27 -10.37 -4.50
N ASP A 31 -1.01 -11.35 -4.00
CA ASP A 31 -1.06 -12.72 -4.51
C ASP A 31 -2.52 -13.16 -4.70
N SER A 32 -2.77 -14.47 -4.86
CA SER A 32 -4.12 -15.01 -5.08
C SER A 32 -5.02 -14.97 -3.84
N GLU A 33 -4.47 -14.77 -2.65
CA GLU A 33 -5.23 -14.81 -1.38
C GLU A 33 -5.34 -13.43 -0.73
N VAL A 34 -4.33 -12.57 -0.91
CA VAL A 34 -4.30 -11.24 -0.30
C VAL A 34 -3.98 -10.15 -1.30
N PHE A 35 -4.51 -8.96 -1.04
CA PHE A 35 -3.96 -7.71 -1.58
C PHE A 35 -2.87 -7.22 -0.64
N ARG A 36 -1.77 -6.67 -1.17
CA ARG A 36 -0.70 -6.05 -0.38
C ARG A 36 -0.31 -4.70 -0.96
N ALA A 37 -0.05 -3.76 -0.07
CA ALA A 37 0.58 -2.50 -0.44
C ALA A 37 1.70 -2.17 0.53
N LYS A 38 2.75 -1.53 0.01
CA LYS A 38 3.86 -1.03 0.81
C LYS A 38 4.10 0.43 0.51
N SER A 39 4.42 1.19 1.54
CA SER A 39 4.82 2.57 1.38
C SER A 39 5.87 2.97 2.41
N ASN A 40 6.49 4.11 2.16
CA ASN A 40 7.46 4.70 3.08
C ASN A 40 7.29 6.22 3.15
N ALA A 41 7.63 6.79 4.30
CA ALA A 41 7.56 8.22 4.51
C ALA A 41 8.67 8.71 5.45
N ILE A 42 8.98 10.00 5.37
CA ILE A 42 10.02 10.65 6.17
C ILE A 42 9.39 11.75 7.01
N SER A 43 9.80 11.87 8.27
CA SER A 43 9.40 12.96 9.18
C SER A 43 10.49 13.20 10.23
N THR A 44 10.51 14.40 10.82
CA THR A 44 11.34 14.69 12.00
C THR A 44 10.84 13.97 13.26
N ASP A 45 9.57 13.58 13.28
CA ASP A 45 8.96 12.75 14.32
C ASP A 45 8.76 11.31 13.83
N SER A 46 9.21 10.33 14.62
CA SER A 46 9.18 8.91 14.25
C SER A 46 7.76 8.36 14.10
N ASN A 47 6.83 8.78 14.96
CA ASN A 47 5.44 8.33 14.91
C ASN A 47 4.74 8.89 13.68
N LEU A 48 4.91 10.19 13.41
CA LEU A 48 4.38 10.84 12.23
C LEU A 48 4.93 10.23 10.93
N ALA A 49 6.22 9.85 10.90
CA ALA A 49 6.78 9.13 9.75
C ALA A 49 6.05 7.79 9.53
N LYS A 50 5.76 7.04 10.61
CA LYS A 50 5.05 5.77 10.54
C LYS A 50 3.59 5.96 10.10
N GLU A 51 2.89 6.93 10.68
CA GLU A 51 1.49 7.24 10.33
C GLU A 51 1.35 7.64 8.86
N LYS A 52 2.26 8.49 8.36
CA LYS A 52 2.29 8.84 6.93
C LYS A 52 2.54 7.63 6.03
N ALA A 53 3.50 6.77 6.40
CA ALA A 53 3.78 5.55 5.63
C ALA A 53 2.57 4.60 5.61
N LEU A 54 1.88 4.44 6.74
CA LEU A 54 0.66 3.64 6.84
C LEU A 54 -0.49 4.25 6.03
N PHE A 55 -0.69 5.57 6.12
CA PHE A 55 -1.73 6.27 5.36
C PHE A 55 -1.53 6.09 3.85
N ASN A 56 -0.31 6.26 3.36
CA ASN A 56 0.01 6.07 1.95
C ASN A 56 -0.24 4.61 1.52
N ALA A 57 0.21 3.63 2.30
CA ALA A 57 -0.04 2.23 1.99
C ALA A 57 -1.55 1.90 1.95
N LYS A 58 -2.34 2.49 2.86
CA LYS A 58 -3.81 2.36 2.86
C LYS A 58 -4.46 2.99 1.62
N ALA A 59 -3.93 4.10 1.12
CA ALA A 59 -4.42 4.71 -0.12
C ALA A 59 -4.09 3.81 -1.33
N ASP A 60 -2.86 3.32 -1.42
CA ASP A 60 -2.39 2.46 -2.51
C ASP A 60 -3.22 1.15 -2.59
N ILE A 61 -3.46 0.49 -1.45
CA ILE A 61 -4.26 -0.74 -1.44
C ILE A 61 -5.74 -0.49 -1.76
N ALA A 62 -6.27 0.67 -1.36
CA ALA A 62 -7.65 1.04 -1.65
C ALA A 62 -7.87 1.24 -3.15
N GLU A 63 -6.91 1.84 -3.85
CA GLU A 63 -6.93 1.99 -5.31
C GLU A 63 -6.92 0.62 -6.01
N GLU A 64 -6.06 -0.31 -5.58
CA GLU A 64 -5.99 -1.65 -6.16
C GLU A 64 -7.29 -2.45 -5.96
N ILE A 65 -7.88 -2.37 -4.77
CA ILE A 65 -9.16 -3.02 -4.46
C ILE A 65 -10.29 -2.41 -5.28
N ASP A 66 -10.33 -1.08 -5.42
CA ASP A 66 -11.37 -0.41 -6.20
C ASP A 66 -11.30 -0.81 -7.68
N ALA A 67 -10.10 -0.89 -8.25
CA ALA A 67 -9.89 -1.39 -9.61
C ALA A 67 -10.39 -2.82 -9.77
N TYR A 68 -10.13 -3.70 -8.80
CA TYR A 68 -10.64 -5.08 -8.80
C TYR A 68 -12.18 -5.14 -8.72
N ILE A 69 -12.80 -4.30 -7.88
CA ILE A 69 -14.26 -4.22 -7.77
C ILE A 69 -14.87 -3.73 -9.09
N LEU A 70 -14.32 -2.67 -9.67
CA LEU A 70 -14.81 -2.11 -10.93
C LEU A 70 -14.73 -3.12 -12.07
N ASP A 71 -13.65 -3.90 -12.16
CA ASP A 71 -13.52 -4.98 -13.13
C ASP A 71 -14.61 -6.04 -12.93
N LYS A 72 -14.77 -6.52 -11.69
CA LYS A 72 -15.69 -7.61 -11.33
C LYS A 72 -17.18 -7.25 -11.48
N TYR A 73 -17.56 -6.01 -11.15
CA TYR A 73 -18.96 -5.56 -11.14
C TYR A 73 -19.28 -4.58 -12.28
N SER A 74 -18.40 -4.45 -13.27
CA SER A 74 -18.53 -3.53 -14.43
C SER A 74 -19.88 -3.60 -15.14
N TYR A 75 -20.48 -4.78 -15.25
CA TYR A 75 -21.79 -4.96 -15.88
C TYR A 75 -22.94 -4.42 -15.02
N GLN A 76 -22.91 -4.60 -13.70
CA GLN A 76 -23.97 -4.13 -12.81
C GLN A 76 -23.91 -2.61 -12.61
N THR A 77 -22.71 -2.03 -12.54
CA THR A 77 -22.54 -0.57 -12.50
C THR A 77 -22.97 0.10 -13.80
N PHE A 78 -22.80 -0.57 -14.95
CA PHE A 78 -23.28 -0.10 -16.25
C PHE A 78 -24.81 0.03 -16.34
N LEU A 79 -25.56 -0.83 -15.64
CA LEU A 79 -27.02 -0.78 -15.61
C LEU A 79 -27.59 0.34 -14.73
N ALA A 80 -26.73 1.13 -14.07
CA ALA A 80 -27.07 2.33 -13.30
C ALA A 80 -28.16 2.12 -12.25
N ASP A 81 -28.11 1.00 -11.51
CA ASP A 81 -28.95 0.79 -10.33
C ASP A 81 -28.42 1.63 -9.14
N PRO A 82 -29.14 2.69 -8.72
CA PRO A 82 -28.66 3.58 -7.66
C PRO A 82 -28.56 2.89 -6.30
N GLU A 83 -29.37 1.85 -6.05
CA GLU A 83 -29.34 1.09 -4.80
C GLU A 83 -28.07 0.23 -4.74
N PHE A 84 -27.77 -0.46 -5.84
CA PHE A 84 -26.53 -1.24 -5.99
C PHE A 84 -25.29 -0.35 -5.80
N GLU A 85 -25.25 0.82 -6.44
CA GLU A 85 -24.14 1.77 -6.29
C GLU A 85 -23.99 2.28 -4.85
N ALA A 86 -25.10 2.53 -4.14
CA ALA A 86 -25.06 2.95 -2.74
C ALA A 86 -24.50 1.85 -1.82
N LYS A 87 -24.92 0.59 -2.03
CA LYS A 87 -24.41 -0.58 -1.30
C LYS A 87 -22.93 -0.82 -1.57
N LEU A 88 -22.52 -0.71 -2.84
CA LEU A 88 -21.13 -0.84 -3.26
C LEU A 88 -20.23 0.21 -2.61
N ASN A 89 -20.66 1.47 -2.60
CA ASN A 89 -19.94 2.56 -1.95
C ASN A 89 -19.82 2.39 -0.43
N THR A 90 -20.81 1.77 0.20
CA THR A 90 -20.76 1.44 1.64
C THR A 90 -19.78 0.31 1.90
N ALA A 91 -19.78 -0.74 1.08
CA ALA A 91 -18.80 -1.82 1.16
C ALA A 91 -17.37 -1.27 1.05
N ARG A 92 -17.10 -0.47 0.00
CA ARG A 92 -15.80 0.19 -0.22
C ARG A 92 -15.26 0.93 1.00
N LYS A 93 -16.12 1.64 1.74
CA LYS A 93 -15.74 2.38 2.94
C LYS A 93 -15.37 1.47 4.12
N ASN A 94 -16.01 0.31 4.25
CA ASN A 94 -15.80 -0.60 5.37
C ASN A 94 -14.62 -1.57 5.16
N MET A 95 -14.28 -1.87 3.91
CA MET A 95 -13.25 -2.86 3.57
C MET A 95 -11.88 -2.52 4.14
N LEU A 96 -11.56 -1.23 4.30
CA LEU A 96 -10.27 -0.79 4.86
C LEU A 96 -10.15 -0.95 6.39
N ASN A 97 -11.20 -1.46 7.07
CA ASN A 97 -11.18 -1.69 8.51
C ASN A 97 -10.44 -2.99 8.89
N GLU A 98 -10.32 -3.96 7.99
CA GLU A 98 -9.69 -5.27 8.24
C GLU A 98 -8.24 -5.36 7.74
N ILE A 99 -7.52 -4.23 7.74
CA ILE A 99 -6.13 -4.17 7.26
C ILE A 99 -5.18 -4.71 8.34
N SER A 100 -4.33 -5.65 7.94
CA SER A 100 -3.24 -6.19 8.78
C SER A 100 -1.90 -5.55 8.42
N ILE A 101 -1.09 -5.18 9.42
CA ILE A 101 0.27 -4.67 9.21
C ILE A 101 1.24 -5.86 9.22
N VAL A 102 1.78 -6.24 8.06
CA VAL A 102 2.73 -7.36 7.93
C VAL A 102 4.18 -6.94 8.20
N CYS A 103 4.49 -5.66 7.98
CA CYS A 103 5.80 -5.12 8.27
C CYS A 103 5.73 -3.65 8.66
N SER A 104 6.48 -3.26 9.69
CA SER A 104 6.66 -1.88 10.10
C SER A 104 8.09 -1.68 10.60
N LYS A 105 8.88 -0.88 9.89
CA LYS A 105 10.26 -0.59 10.26
C LYS A 105 10.55 0.90 10.15
N THR A 106 11.16 1.46 11.18
CA THR A 106 11.66 2.84 11.15
C THR A 106 13.18 2.82 11.27
N ILE A 107 13.84 3.61 10.43
CA ILE A 107 15.29 3.81 10.47
C ILE A 107 15.59 5.29 10.67
N PRO A 108 16.60 5.63 11.49
CA PRO A 108 17.11 6.99 11.56
C PRO A 108 17.78 7.36 10.23
N LYS A 109 17.53 8.58 9.76
CA LYS A 109 18.11 9.15 8.54
C LYS A 109 18.53 10.60 8.83
N LYS A 110 19.78 10.76 9.30
CA LYS A 110 20.30 12.02 9.83
C LYS A 110 19.39 12.52 10.97
N ASP A 111 18.84 13.73 10.87
CA ASP A 111 17.95 14.37 11.84
C ASP A 111 16.46 14.02 11.63
N MET A 112 16.18 12.99 10.85
CA MET A 112 14.83 12.55 10.51
C MET A 112 14.69 11.04 10.71
N TYR A 113 13.45 10.58 10.65
CA TYR A 113 13.06 9.18 10.65
C TYR A 113 12.45 8.82 9.30
N LYS A 114 12.90 7.71 8.72
CA LYS A 114 12.25 7.09 7.56
C LYS A 114 11.55 5.82 8.01
N SER A 115 10.23 5.78 7.84
CA SER A 115 9.40 4.62 8.17
C SER A 115 8.95 3.91 6.90
N PHE A 116 8.95 2.58 6.97
CA PHE A 116 8.50 1.65 5.94
C PHE A 116 7.36 0.83 6.54
N VAL A 117 6.26 0.73 5.83
CA VAL A 117 5.09 -0.06 6.23
C VAL A 117 4.69 -0.92 5.05
N SER A 118 4.40 -2.19 5.31
CA SER A 118 3.62 -3.03 4.41
C SER A 118 2.38 -3.53 5.12
N ILE A 119 1.27 -3.53 4.39
CA ILE A 119 -0.04 -3.97 4.85
C ILE A 119 -0.62 -5.00 3.91
N GLU A 120 -1.54 -5.81 4.42
CA GLU A 120 -2.31 -6.74 3.63
C GLU A 120 -3.77 -6.79 4.05
N ILE A 121 -4.61 -7.29 3.15
CA ILE A 121 -6.02 -7.58 3.38
C ILE A 121 -6.40 -8.83 2.58
N SER A 122 -7.21 -9.68 3.22
CA SER A 122 -7.73 -10.89 2.60
C SER A 122 -8.68 -10.57 1.45
N ARG A 123 -8.45 -11.21 0.29
CA ARG A 123 -9.40 -11.17 -0.83
C ARG A 123 -10.74 -11.78 -0.46
N GLN A 124 -10.74 -12.79 0.41
CA GLN A 124 -11.96 -13.42 0.90
C GLN A 124 -12.76 -12.46 1.78
N SER A 125 -12.12 -11.76 2.72
CA SER A 125 -12.81 -10.74 3.54
C SER A 125 -13.47 -9.66 2.69
N ILE A 126 -12.79 -9.24 1.62
CA ILE A 126 -13.31 -8.29 0.63
C ILE A 126 -14.56 -8.86 -0.06
N TYR A 127 -14.48 -10.11 -0.53
CA TYR A 127 -15.61 -10.77 -1.16
C TYR A 127 -16.81 -10.92 -0.22
N ASP A 128 -16.57 -11.35 1.02
CA ASP A 128 -17.61 -11.56 2.03
C ASP A 128 -18.31 -10.25 2.40
N GLU A 129 -17.56 -9.15 2.56
CA GLU A 129 -18.14 -7.82 2.83
C GLU A 129 -18.98 -7.33 1.64
N LEU A 130 -18.50 -7.53 0.40
CA LEU A 130 -19.27 -7.16 -0.79
C LEU A 130 -20.56 -7.98 -0.89
N GLU A 131 -20.48 -9.30 -0.74
CA GLU A 131 -21.65 -10.18 -0.81
C GLU A 131 -22.68 -9.82 0.26
N ARG A 132 -22.23 -9.61 1.50
CA ARG A 132 -23.07 -9.19 2.62
C ARG A 132 -23.81 -7.89 2.31
N ARG A 133 -23.11 -6.87 1.80
CA ARG A 133 -23.70 -5.55 1.51
C ARG A 133 -24.63 -5.55 0.31
N LEU A 134 -24.31 -6.34 -0.71
CA LEU A 134 -25.11 -6.41 -1.94
C LEU A 134 -26.40 -7.20 -1.71
N ASN A 135 -26.36 -8.23 -0.87
CA ASN A 135 -27.52 -9.07 -0.53
C ASN A 135 -28.34 -8.56 0.66
N GLU A 136 -27.89 -7.51 1.36
CA GLU A 136 -28.66 -6.86 2.42
C GLU A 136 -29.97 -6.29 1.84
N GLU A 137 -31.12 -6.84 2.26
CA GLU A 137 -32.42 -6.26 1.93
C GLU A 137 -32.56 -4.91 2.63
N THR A 138 -32.82 -3.86 1.84
CA THR A 138 -33.04 -2.52 2.37
C THR A 138 -34.42 -2.50 3.06
N GLN A 139 -34.44 -2.44 4.40
CA GLN A 139 -35.67 -2.32 5.20
C GLN A 139 -36.37 -0.97 5.02
#